data_AF-A0A7R9UY56-F1
#
_entry.id   AF-A0A7R9UY56-F1
#
_cell.length_a   1.000
_cell.length_b   1.000
_cell.length_c   1.000
_cell.angle_alpha   90.00
_cell.angle_beta   90.00
_cell.angle_gamma   90.00
#
_symmetry.space_group_name_H-M   'P 1'
#
loop_
_entity.id
_entity.type
_entity.pdbx_description
1 polymer ?
#
loop_
_entity_poly.entity_id
_entity_poly.type
_entity_poly.pdbx_seq_one_letter_code
_entity_poly.pdbx_strand_id
1 'polypeptide(L)'
;ASNQIRNVACLGGNLATASPISDMNPLLAAAGATLEIASAARGARLVPVRGFFKAYRTVDLAPDELIVRVHVPHAAPRFEYIVPYKQARRREDDISIVTATLRARFEPTADGWVCADA
;
A
#
# COMPACT_ATOMS: atom_id res chain seq x y z
N ALA A 1 -8.86 10.26 -10.08
CA ALA A 1 -7.84 11.01 -10.82
C ALA A 1 -8.04 10.77 -12.31
N SER A 2 -8.17 11.85 -13.07
CA SER A 2 -8.11 11.88 -14.53
C SER A 2 -6.74 11.46 -15.08
N ASN A 3 -6.64 11.31 -16.41
CA ASN A 3 -5.38 10.94 -17.08
C ASN A 3 -4.26 11.95 -16.84
N GLN A 4 -4.59 13.24 -16.84
CA GLN A 4 -3.64 14.34 -16.66
C GLN A 4 -2.91 14.21 -15.32
N ILE A 5 -3.66 13.93 -14.24
CA ILE A 5 -3.09 13.72 -12.92
C ILE A 5 -2.27 12.43 -12.88
N ARG A 6 -2.77 11.32 -13.44
CA ARG A 6 -2.05 10.04 -13.43
C ARG A 6 -0.74 10.06 -14.21
N ASN A 7 -0.62 10.91 -15.23
CA ASN A 7 0.60 11.04 -16.04
C ASN A 7 1.75 11.76 -15.33
N VAL A 8 1.45 12.57 -14.30
CA VAL A 8 2.46 13.37 -13.58
C VAL A 8 2.59 12.98 -12.10
N ALA A 9 1.60 12.29 -11.54
CA ALA A 9 1.65 11.81 -10.17
C ALA A 9 2.68 10.67 -10.02
N CYS A 10 3.40 10.68 -8.91
CA CYS A 10 4.35 9.61 -8.57
C CYS A 10 3.84 8.79 -7.38
N LEU A 11 4.13 7.49 -7.40
CA LEU A 11 3.72 6.56 -6.34
C LEU A 11 4.37 6.92 -4.99
N GLY A 12 5.66 7.27 -5.00
CA GLY A 12 6.39 7.70 -3.80
C GLY A 12 5.78 8.97 -3.18
N GLY A 13 5.37 9.94 -3.99
CA GLY A 13 4.68 11.14 -3.51
C GLY A 13 3.31 10.85 -2.91
N ASN A 14 2.53 9.93 -3.50
CA ASN A 14 1.26 9.49 -2.94
C ASN A 14 1.44 8.84 -1.54
N LEU A 15 2.45 7.96 -1.39
CA LEU A 15 2.81 7.32 -0.13
C LEU A 15 3.29 8.35 0.91
N ALA A 16 4.25 9.20 0.54
CA ALA A 16 4.84 10.19 1.45
C ALA A 16 3.84 11.28 1.89
N THR A 17 2.84 11.60 1.05
CA THR A 17 1.76 12.53 1.42
C THR A 17 0.91 11.99 2.58
N ALA A 18 0.82 10.66 2.72
CA ALA A 18 0.11 9.98 3.81
C ALA A 18 -1.31 10.53 4.08
N SER A 19 -2.06 10.76 2.99
CA SER A 19 -3.47 11.13 3.09
C SER A 19 -4.28 9.97 3.68
N PRO A 20 -5.11 10.18 4.73
CA PRO A 20 -5.96 9.13 5.28
C PRO A 20 -6.96 8.52 4.29
N ILE A 21 -7.26 9.24 3.21
CA ILE A 21 -8.16 8.80 2.14
C ILE A 21 -7.41 8.40 0.85
N SER A 22 -6.12 8.10 0.94
CA SER A 22 -5.36 7.57 -0.20
C SER A 22 -5.89 6.18 -0.57
N ASP A 23 -6.17 5.96 -1.86
CA ASP A 23 -6.60 4.67 -2.38
C ASP A 23 -5.47 3.64 -2.47
N MET A 24 -4.22 4.08 -2.64
CA MET A 24 -3.08 3.17 -2.81
C MET A 24 -2.49 2.68 -1.49
N ASN A 25 -2.57 3.50 -0.44
CA ASN A 25 -2.00 3.17 0.87
C ASN A 25 -2.58 1.87 1.47
N PRO A 26 -3.92 1.70 1.58
CA PRO A 26 -4.48 0.44 2.10
C PRO A 26 -4.19 -0.74 1.19
N LEU A 27 -4.18 -0.55 -0.13
CA LEU A 27 -3.85 -1.61 -1.09
C LEU A 27 -2.43 -2.14 -0.88
N LEU A 28 -1.44 -1.23 -0.86
CA LEU A 28 -0.05 -1.61 -0.70
C LEU A 28 0.23 -2.18 0.70
N ALA A 29 -0.41 -1.63 1.73
CA ALA A 29 -0.31 -2.17 3.09
C ALA A 29 -0.87 -3.60 3.18
N ALA A 30 -2.07 -3.83 2.64
CA ALA A 30 -2.72 -5.13 2.65
C ALA A 30 -1.95 -6.15 1.80
N ALA A 31 -1.43 -5.74 0.64
CA ALA A 31 -0.62 -6.59 -0.23
C ALA A 31 0.73 -7.01 0.39
N GLY A 32 1.13 -6.45 1.54
CA GLY A 32 2.43 -6.76 2.16
C GLY A 32 3.60 -6.11 1.42
N ALA A 33 3.37 -4.98 0.74
CA ALA A 33 4.44 -4.27 0.03
C ALA A 33 5.49 -3.71 1.00
N THR A 34 6.73 -3.59 0.52
CA THR A 34 7.85 -2.98 1.25
C THR A 34 8.43 -1.80 0.47
N LEU A 35 8.78 -0.75 1.19
CA LEU A 35 9.46 0.43 0.65
C LEU A 35 10.96 0.29 0.82
N GLU A 36 11.70 0.53 -0.26
CA GLU A 36 13.14 0.77 -0.18
C GLU A 36 13.34 2.26 0.01
N ILE A 37 13.87 2.64 1.17
CA ILE A 37 14.12 4.01 1.58
C ILE A 37 15.63 4.18 1.69
N ALA A 38 16.16 5.22 1.06
CA ALA A 38 17.60 5.46 1.04
C ALA A 38 17.95 6.88 1.46
N SER A 39 19.09 6.99 2.14
CA SER A 39 19.82 8.24 2.38
C SER A 39 21.21 8.09 1.77
N ALA A 40 21.73 9.18 1.19
CA ALA A 40 23.08 9.20 0.65
C ALA A 40 24.15 8.89 1.72
N ALA A 41 23.92 9.28 2.98
CA ALA A 41 24.86 9.10 4.07
C ALA A 41 24.71 7.75 4.78
N ARG A 42 23.49 7.19 4.83
CA ARG A 42 23.17 6.00 5.65
C ARG A 42 22.87 4.74 4.85
N GLY A 43 22.83 4.83 3.52
CA GLY A 43 22.48 3.70 2.65
C GLY A 43 20.97 3.45 2.60
N ALA A 44 20.58 2.22 2.27
CA ALA A 44 19.19 1.84 2.05
C ALA A 44 18.65 0.92 3.17
N ARG A 45 17.35 1.06 3.46
CA ARG A 45 16.60 0.18 4.38
C ARG A 45 15.26 -0.21 3.76
N LEU A 46 14.77 -1.38 4.14
CA LEU A 46 13.44 -1.87 3.75
C LEU A 46 12.44 -1.64 4.88
N VAL A 47 11.27 -1.11 4.55
CA VAL A 47 10.20 -0.80 5.51
C VAL A 47 8.87 -1.36 5.01
N PRO A 48 8.18 -2.22 5.78
CA PRO A 48 6.83 -2.64 5.42
C PRO A 48 5.88 -1.44 5.34
N VAL A 49 5.07 -1.34 4.28
CA VAL A 49 4.14 -0.22 4.09
C VAL A 49 3.18 -0.08 5.29
N ARG A 50 2.77 -1.20 5.90
CA ARG A 50 1.93 -1.22 7.11
C ARG A 50 2.57 -0.48 8.30
N GLY A 51 3.90 -0.47 8.39
CA GLY A 51 4.65 0.23 9.45
C GLY A 51 5.13 1.64 9.08
N PHE A 52 4.85 2.08 7.85
CA PHE A 52 5.37 3.34 7.32
C PHE A 52 4.57 4.57 7.80
N PHE A 53 3.27 4.45 8.01
CA PHE A 53 2.41 5.55 8.47
C PHE A 53 2.39 5.61 10.00
N LYS A 54 2.85 6.72 10.59
CA LYS A 54 3.01 6.86 12.05
C LYS A 54 1.88 7.65 12.70
N ALA A 55 1.44 8.72 12.05
CA ALA A 55 0.37 9.59 12.51
C ALA A 55 -0.27 10.32 11.32
N TYR A 56 -1.23 11.20 11.57
CA TYR A 56 -1.85 12.02 10.52
C TYR A 56 -0.79 12.75 9.69
N ARG A 57 -0.70 12.39 8.40
CA ARG A 57 0.29 12.92 7.43
C ARG A 57 1.74 12.83 7.89
N THR A 58 2.05 11.87 8.75
CA THR A 58 3.41 11.64 9.28
C THR A 58 3.85 10.23 8.91
N VAL A 59 5.03 10.13 8.29
CA VAL A 59 5.59 8.87 7.78
C VAL A 59 6.95 8.57 8.40
N ASP A 60 7.36 7.31 8.28
CA ASP A 60 8.67 6.82 8.71
C ASP A 60 9.78 7.22 7.72
N LEU A 61 10.00 8.52 7.53
CA LEU A 61 11.13 9.08 6.78
C LEU A 61 11.90 10.07 7.64
N ALA A 62 13.21 9.90 7.69
CA ALA A 62 14.10 10.96 8.17
C ALA A 62 14.22 12.09 7.12
N PRO A 63 14.66 13.30 7.52
CA PRO A 63 14.78 14.44 6.61
C PRO A 63 15.71 14.22 5.40
N ASP A 64 16.69 13.32 5.52
CA ASP A 64 17.67 12.97 4.49
C ASP A 64 17.30 11.68 3.72
N GLU A 65 16.10 11.14 3.94
CA GLU A 65 15.63 9.90 3.32
C GLU A 65 14.63 10.13 2.19
N LEU A 66 14.70 9.26 1.18
CA LEU A 66 13.80 9.24 0.04
C LEU A 66 13.29 7.82 -0.21
N ILE A 67 12.03 7.68 -0.59
CA ILE A 67 11.50 6.42 -1.13
C ILE A 67 12.08 6.24 -2.53
N VAL A 68 12.94 5.23 -2.71
CA VAL A 68 13.59 4.95 -4.01
C VAL A 68 12.91 3.83 -4.78
N ARG A 69 12.29 2.86 -4.08
CA ARG A 69 11.50 1.78 -4.71
C ARG A 69 10.31 1.37 -3.86
N VAL A 70 9.29 0.84 -4.54
CA VAL A 70 8.15 0.14 -3.92
C VAL A 70 8.18 -1.29 -4.44
N HIS A 71 8.43 -2.24 -3.55
CA HIS A 71 8.42 -3.67 -3.85
C HIS A 71 7.02 -4.20 -3.56
N VAL A 72 6.30 -4.56 -4.63
CA VAL A 72 4.95 -5.13 -4.54
C VAL A 72 5.07 -6.63 -4.78
N PRO A 73 4.74 -7.49 -3.80
CA PRO A 73 4.84 -8.93 -3.98
C PRO A 73 3.78 -9.41 -4.98
N HIS A 74 4.11 -10.48 -5.69
CA HIS A 74 3.10 -11.25 -6.41
C HIS A 74 2.23 -11.99 -5.40
N ALA A 75 0.91 -12.03 -5.66
CA ALA A 75 0.04 -12.95 -4.95
C ALA A 75 0.50 -14.40 -5.19
N ALA A 76 0.35 -15.25 -4.18
CA ALA A 76 0.61 -16.67 -4.30
C ALA A 76 -0.20 -17.26 -5.45
N PRO A 77 0.35 -18.24 -6.19
CA PRO A 77 -0.30 -18.80 -7.38
C PRO A 77 -1.69 -19.40 -7.11
N ARG A 78 -2.00 -19.75 -5.86
CA ARG A 78 -3.29 -20.31 -5.46
C ARG A 78 -3.68 -19.81 -4.08
N PHE A 79 -4.99 -19.67 -3.90
CA PHE A 79 -5.65 -19.45 -2.61
C PHE A 79 -5.24 -18.16 -1.88
N GLU A 80 -4.64 -17.20 -2.58
CA GLU A 80 -4.44 -15.85 -2.07
C GLU A 80 -5.25 -14.87 -2.92
N TYR A 81 -6.02 -14.02 -2.25
CA TYR A 81 -6.93 -13.07 -2.86
C TYR A 81 -6.69 -11.70 -2.24
N ILE A 82 -6.55 -10.68 -3.08
CA ILE A 82 -6.40 -9.28 -2.68
C ILE A 82 -7.45 -8.48 -3.45
N VAL A 83 -8.38 -7.85 -2.73
CA VAL A 83 -9.51 -7.14 -3.32
C VAL A 83 -9.58 -5.72 -2.77
N PRO A 84 -9.33 -4.70 -3.60
CA PRO A 84 -9.51 -3.30 -3.23
C PRO A 84 -10.96 -2.85 -3.41
N TYR A 85 -11.43 -1.99 -2.52
CA TYR A 85 -12.74 -1.34 -2.55
C TYR A 85 -12.59 0.16 -2.36
N LYS A 86 -13.37 0.91 -3.12
CA LYS A 86 -13.47 2.37 -3.02
C LYS A 86 -14.93 2.79 -3.09
N GLN A 87 -15.33 3.64 -2.15
CA GLN A 87 -16.60 4.35 -2.17
C GLN A 87 -16.37 5.86 -2.27
N ALA A 88 -17.06 6.51 -3.21
CA ALA A 88 -17.03 7.96 -3.41
C ALA A 88 -18.42 8.47 -3.85
N ARG A 89 -18.62 9.78 -3.99
CA ARG A 89 -19.90 10.33 -4.48
C ARG A 89 -20.07 10.11 -5.98
N ARG A 90 -18.95 10.08 -6.72
CA ARG A 90 -18.89 9.73 -8.14
C ARG A 90 -17.92 8.58 -8.33
N ARG A 91 -18.19 7.74 -9.32
CA ARG A 91 -17.35 6.56 -9.62
C ARG A 91 -15.93 6.97 -10.04
N GLU A 92 -15.83 8.05 -10.81
CA GLU A 92 -14.57 8.51 -11.39
C GLU A 92 -14.21 9.89 -10.86
N ASP A 93 -12.90 10.16 -10.85
CA ASP A 93 -12.30 11.43 -10.48
C ASP A 93 -12.80 12.08 -9.18
N ASP A 94 -13.03 11.25 -8.16
CA ASP A 94 -13.52 11.70 -6.87
C ASP A 94 -12.63 11.20 -5.72
N ILE A 95 -12.66 11.96 -4.63
CA ILE A 95 -12.01 11.59 -3.38
C ILE A 95 -12.79 10.48 -2.68
N SER A 96 -12.09 9.60 -1.99
CA SER A 96 -12.72 8.48 -1.30
C SER A 96 -13.43 8.95 -0.04
N ILE A 97 -14.68 8.51 0.13
CA ILE A 97 -15.39 8.56 1.42
C ILE A 97 -14.84 7.45 2.30
N VAL A 98 -14.74 6.25 1.74
CA VAL A 98 -14.09 5.07 2.35
C VAL A 98 -13.29 4.36 1.27
N THR A 99 -12.10 3.89 1.65
CA THR A 99 -11.25 3.06 0.81
C THR A 99 -10.64 1.96 1.67
N ALA A 100 -10.63 0.74 1.16
CA ALA A 100 -10.19 -0.44 1.89
C ALA A 100 -9.59 -1.46 0.93
N THR A 101 -8.74 -2.34 1.44
CA THR A 101 -8.30 -3.52 0.72
C THR A 101 -8.31 -4.70 1.66
N LEU A 102 -8.91 -5.79 1.21
CA LEU A 102 -8.96 -7.05 1.95
C LEU A 102 -7.98 -8.02 1.28
N ARG A 103 -7.13 -8.64 2.09
CA ARG A 103 -6.27 -9.75 1.67
C ARG A 103 -6.65 -10.98 2.49
N ALA A 104 -6.77 -12.13 1.84
CA ALA A 104 -6.97 -13.41 2.49
C ALA A 104 -6.14 -14.49 1.81
N ARG A 105 -5.48 -15.33 2.60
CA ARG A 105 -4.74 -16.50 2.12
C ARG A 105 -5.27 -17.74 2.81
N PHE A 106 -5.62 -18.76 2.04
CA PHE A 106 -6.17 -20.00 2.56
C PHE A 106 -5.18 -21.16 2.41
N GLU A 107 -5.11 -21.98 3.44
CA GLU A 107 -4.31 -23.21 3.45
C GLU A 107 -5.21 -24.43 3.75
N PRO A 108 -5.02 -25.54 3.04
CA PRO A 108 -5.77 -26.76 3.32
C PRO A 108 -5.27 -27.43 4.61
N THR A 109 -6.18 -28.03 5.35
CA THR A 109 -5.95 -28.80 6.58
C THR A 109 -6.66 -30.15 6.48
N ALA A 110 -6.45 -31.04 7.45
CA ALA A 110 -7.09 -32.36 7.47
C ALA A 110 -8.63 -32.27 7.43
N ASP A 111 -9.22 -31.25 8.08
CA ASP A 111 -10.66 -31.11 8.27
C ASP A 111 -11.29 -29.97 7.44
N GLY A 112 -10.54 -29.33 6.54
CA GLY A 112 -11.05 -28.23 5.72
C GLY A 112 -10.00 -27.19 5.33
N TRP A 113 -10.37 -25.91 5.40
CA TRP A 113 -9.49 -24.79 5.05
C TRP A 113 -9.39 -23.82 6.22
N VAL A 114 -8.19 -23.25 6.41
CA VAL A 114 -7.97 -22.17 7.36
C VAL A 114 -7.56 -20.91 6.63
N CYS A 115 -7.99 -19.75 7.13
CA CYS A 115 -7.40 -18.49 6.72
C CYS A 115 -6.06 -18.37 7.44
N ALA A 116 -4.96 -18.55 6.70
CA ALA A 116 -3.59 -18.55 7.19
C ALA A 116 -3.07 -17.11 7.37
N ASP A 117 -3.89 -16.25 7.99
CA ASP A 117 -3.96 -14.81 7.73
C ASP A 117 -2.61 -14.08 7.62
N ALA A 118 -2.67 -13.04 6.77
CA ALA A 118 -1.62 -12.20 6.20
C ALA A 118 -0.65 -11.48 7.15
#